data_AF-A0A2N1HHI3-F1
#
_entry.id   AF-A0A2N1HHI3-F1
#
_cell.length_a   1.000
_cell.length_b   1.000
_cell.length_c   1.000
_cell.angle_alpha   90.00
_cell.angle_beta   90.00
_cell.angle_gamma   90.00
#
_symmetry.space_group_name_H-M   'P 1'
#
loop_
_entity.id
_entity.type
_entity.pdbx_description
1 polymer ?
#
loop_
_entity_poly.entity_id
_entity_poly.type
_entity_poly.pdbx_seq_one_letter_code
_entity_poly.pdbx_strand_id
1 'polypeptide(L)'
;MNCESNLYNKALIYQGVGMSFRGNKFYIASFIICTILAIIVQQMRTDLFGINNLLDTFLGSAPSFLYLFGILSVIPMVQPNIKKLNKSVLIVTAGALTYEIEQYWTSMFFDLSDIIATILAALLMIFLHKIIAR
;
A
#
# COMPACT_ATOMS: atom_id res chain seq x y z
N MET A 1 -21.75 -29.10 29.58
CA MET A 1 -20.52 -28.45 29.05
C MET A 1 -20.67 -28.14 27.55
N ASN A 2 -21.69 -27.38 27.13
CA ASN A 2 -21.97 -27.11 25.70
C ASN A 2 -22.19 -25.62 25.37
N CYS A 3 -22.10 -24.72 26.35
CA CYS A 3 -22.34 -23.29 26.15
C CYS A 3 -21.05 -22.52 25.81
N GLU A 4 -19.94 -22.87 26.46
CA GLU A 4 -18.64 -22.21 26.24
C GLU A 4 -18.02 -22.53 24.88
N SER A 5 -18.20 -23.75 24.36
CA SER A 5 -17.75 -24.14 23.01
C SER A 5 -18.49 -23.38 21.90
N ASN A 6 -19.76 -23.03 22.11
CA ASN A 6 -20.55 -22.24 21.16
C ASN A 6 -20.16 -20.74 21.20
N LEU A 7 -19.76 -20.24 22.37
CA LEU A 7 -19.25 -18.87 22.52
C LEU A 7 -17.86 -18.69 21.89
N TYR A 8 -16.97 -19.67 22.05
CA TYR A 8 -15.65 -19.68 21.39
C TYR A 8 -15.79 -19.81 19.87
N ASN A 9 -16.67 -20.69 19.37
CA ASN A 9 -16.94 -20.79 17.94
C ASN A 9 -17.57 -19.50 17.40
N LYS A 10 -18.49 -18.85 18.11
CA LYS A 10 -19.00 -17.52 17.71
C LYS A 10 -17.92 -16.45 17.75
N ALA A 11 -17.05 -16.41 18.76
CA ALA A 11 -15.97 -15.43 18.85
C ALA A 11 -14.93 -15.61 17.72
N LEU A 12 -14.63 -16.86 17.33
CA LEU A 12 -13.82 -17.18 16.15
C LEU A 12 -14.52 -16.81 14.84
N ILE A 13 -15.84 -16.99 14.75
CA ILE A 13 -16.64 -16.59 13.58
C ILE A 13 -16.69 -15.05 13.45
N TYR A 14 -16.82 -14.31 14.56
CA TYR A 14 -16.79 -12.84 14.55
C TYR A 14 -15.38 -12.24 14.39
N GLN A 15 -14.31 -13.01 14.64
CA GLN A 15 -12.93 -12.59 14.35
C GLN A 15 -12.43 -13.03 12.97
N GLY A 16 -13.13 -13.96 12.30
CA GLY A 16 -12.62 -14.64 11.09
C GLY A 16 -13.55 -14.67 9.88
N VAL A 17 -14.82 -14.29 9.98
CA VAL A 17 -15.79 -14.50 8.90
C VAL A 17 -16.51 -13.20 8.58
N GLY A 18 -15.86 -12.40 7.73
CA GLY A 18 -16.38 -11.13 7.26
C GLY A 18 -15.44 -10.38 6.33
N MET A 19 -14.23 -10.89 6.05
CA MET A 19 -13.50 -10.43 4.87
C MET A 19 -14.18 -11.03 3.65
N SER A 20 -15.06 -10.22 3.04
CA SER A 20 -15.62 -10.47 1.73
C SER A 20 -14.52 -10.97 0.80
N PHE A 21 -14.71 -12.20 0.33
CA PHE A 21 -13.78 -13.02 -0.45
C PHE A 21 -13.53 -12.46 -1.87
N ARG A 22 -13.39 -11.13 -2.04
CA ARG A 22 -12.64 -10.58 -3.20
C ARG A 22 -11.17 -11.00 -3.18
N GLY A 23 -10.72 -11.56 -2.04
CA GLY A 23 -9.71 -12.60 -1.94
C GLY A 23 -8.28 -12.08 -1.97
N ASN A 24 -7.36 -12.79 -1.31
CA ASN A 24 -5.92 -12.56 -1.41
C ASN A 24 -5.46 -12.33 -2.86
N LYS A 25 -6.15 -12.96 -3.82
CA LYS A 25 -5.95 -12.77 -5.27
C LYS A 25 -6.07 -11.32 -5.75
N PHE A 26 -7.00 -10.51 -5.21
CA PHE A 26 -7.12 -9.09 -5.55
C PHE A 26 -5.88 -8.33 -5.13
N TYR A 27 -5.45 -8.50 -3.87
CA TYR A 27 -4.25 -7.86 -3.35
C TYR A 27 -2.97 -8.36 -4.03
N ILE A 28 -2.88 -9.65 -4.35
CA ILE A 28 -1.78 -10.23 -5.15
C ILE A 28 -1.75 -9.62 -6.55
N ALA A 29 -2.90 -9.52 -7.22
CA ALA A 29 -2.97 -8.91 -8.54
C ALA A 29 -2.59 -7.43 -8.49
N SER A 30 -3.08 -6.69 -7.49
CA SER A 30 -2.67 -5.31 -7.24
C SER A 30 -1.16 -5.19 -6.99
N PHE A 31 -0.58 -6.08 -6.18
CA PHE A 31 0.88 -6.11 -5.95
C PHE A 31 1.64 -6.28 -7.26
N ILE A 32 1.34 -7.35 -8.00
CA ILE A 32 2.05 -7.70 -9.24
C ILE A 32 1.91 -6.59 -10.27
N ILE A 33 0.69 -6.08 -10.49
CA ILE A 33 0.44 -5.01 -11.46
C ILE A 33 1.21 -3.74 -11.07
N CYS A 34 1.18 -3.34 -9.80
CA CYS A 34 1.87 -2.14 -9.35
C CYS A 34 3.39 -2.26 -9.39
N THR A 35 3.96 -3.43 -9.06
CA THR A 35 5.39 -3.68 -9.19
C THR A 35 5.83 -3.63 -10.65
N ILE A 36 5.10 -4.26 -11.57
CA ILE A 36 5.42 -4.23 -13.01
C ILE A 36 5.33 -2.79 -13.54
N LEU A 37 4.27 -2.07 -13.19
CA LEU A 37 4.06 -0.69 -13.64
C LEU A 37 5.14 0.25 -13.09
N ALA A 38 5.55 0.09 -11.82
CA ALA A 38 6.64 0.88 -11.24
C ALA A 38 7.98 0.65 -11.98
N ILE A 39 8.30 -0.60 -12.35
CA ILE A 39 9.50 -0.93 -13.13
C ILE A 39 9.45 -0.26 -14.51
N ILE A 40 8.31 -0.35 -15.20
CA ILE A 40 8.12 0.27 -16.53
C ILE A 40 8.31 1.79 -16.44
N VAL A 41 7.65 2.44 -15.48
CA VAL A 41 7.75 3.91 -15.33
C VAL A 41 9.17 4.32 -14.96
N GLN A 42 9.85 3.57 -14.09
CA GLN A 42 11.26 3.83 -13.74
C GLN A 42 12.19 3.72 -14.96
N GLN A 43 11.96 2.74 -15.84
CA GLN A 43 12.74 2.57 -17.08
C GLN A 43 12.46 3.68 -18.09
N MET A 44 11.20 4.06 -18.25
CA MET A 44 10.83 5.18 -19.14
C MET A 44 11.43 6.50 -18.64
N ARG A 45 11.56 6.67 -17.33
CA ARG A 45 12.18 7.86 -16.71
C ARG A 45 13.63 8.05 -17.15
N THR A 46 14.43 6.98 -17.20
CA THR A 46 15.86 7.07 -17.59
C THR A 46 16.06 7.53 -19.03
N ASP A 47 15.09 7.32 -19.92
CA ASP A 47 15.20 7.66 -21.34
C ASP A 47 14.61 9.03 -21.70
N LEU A 48 13.81 9.65 -20.82
CA LEU A 48 12.95 10.81 -21.15
C LEU A 48 13.38 12.16 -20.56
N PHE A 49 14.55 12.29 -19.93
CA PHE A 49 14.92 13.54 -19.24
C PHE A 49 15.18 14.73 -20.19
N GLY A 50 14.13 15.52 -20.41
CA GLY A 50 14.10 16.90 -20.90
C GLY A 50 12.80 17.56 -20.42
N ILE A 51 12.91 18.57 -19.55
CA ILE A 51 11.88 19.01 -18.57
C ILE A 51 10.84 19.99 -19.17
N ASN A 52 9.56 19.93 -18.72
CA ASN A 52 8.78 21.06 -18.13
C ASN A 52 7.23 20.89 -18.15
N ASN A 53 6.66 19.68 -18.01
CA ASN A 53 5.21 19.53 -17.90
C ASN A 53 4.76 18.87 -16.59
N LEU A 54 3.56 19.25 -16.14
CA LEU A 54 2.85 18.68 -14.97
C LEU A 54 2.75 17.14 -15.07
N LEU A 55 2.68 16.62 -16.30
CA LEU A 55 2.68 15.19 -16.61
C LEU A 55 4.01 14.51 -16.23
N ASP A 56 5.15 15.16 -16.39
CA ASP A 56 6.46 14.61 -16.02
C ASP A 56 6.60 14.54 -14.50
N THR A 57 6.12 15.55 -13.78
CA THR A 57 6.08 15.55 -12.31
C THR A 57 5.18 14.43 -11.78
N PHE A 58 4.06 14.16 -12.45
CA PHE A 58 3.14 13.08 -12.07
C PHE A 58 3.69 11.69 -12.42
N LEU A 59 4.33 11.55 -13.59
CA LEU A 59 5.03 10.31 -13.98
C LEU A 59 6.25 10.05 -13.12
N GLY A 60 6.93 11.10 -12.64
CA GLY A 60 8.07 11.02 -11.75
C GLY A 60 7.72 10.43 -10.38
N SER A 61 6.52 10.72 -9.86
CA SER A 61 6.06 10.22 -8.55
C SER A 61 5.19 8.96 -8.60
N ALA A 62 4.77 8.55 -9.80
CA ALA A 62 4.03 7.31 -10.00
C ALA A 62 4.78 6.04 -9.52
N PRO A 63 6.11 5.87 -9.72
CA PRO A 63 6.85 4.73 -9.19
C PRO A 63 6.76 4.62 -7.67
N SER A 64 6.89 5.73 -6.94
CA SER A 64 6.84 5.78 -5.47
C SER A 64 5.45 5.41 -4.94
N PHE A 65 4.39 5.96 -5.55
CA PHE A 65 3.00 5.56 -5.26
C PHE A 65 2.79 4.06 -5.46
N LEU A 66 3.15 3.55 -6.64
CA LEU A 66 2.90 2.16 -7.04
C LEU A 66 3.73 1.17 -6.23
N TYR A 67 4.98 1.48 -5.94
CA TYR A 67 5.85 0.68 -5.10
C TYR A 67 5.26 0.51 -3.69
N LEU A 68 4.91 1.62 -3.05
CA LEU A 68 4.39 1.57 -1.68
C LEU A 68 3.01 0.90 -1.66
N PHE A 69 2.10 1.26 -2.58
CA PHE A 69 0.80 0.61 -2.69
C PHE A 69 0.93 -0.90 -2.92
N GLY A 70 1.89 -1.31 -3.74
CA GLY A 70 2.26 -2.70 -3.93
C GLY A 70 2.63 -3.37 -2.60
N ILE A 71 3.67 -2.89 -1.91
CA ILE A 71 4.09 -3.51 -0.64
C ILE A 71 2.96 -3.55 0.38
N LEU A 72 2.19 -2.46 0.49
CA LEU A 72 1.06 -2.38 1.39
C LEU A 72 0.00 -3.43 1.05
N SER A 73 -0.19 -3.80 -0.23
CA SER A 73 -1.12 -4.85 -0.66
C SER A 73 -0.76 -6.25 -0.16
N VAL A 74 0.50 -6.50 0.20
CA VAL A 74 0.94 -7.77 0.80
C VAL A 74 0.59 -7.86 2.30
N ILE A 75 0.55 -6.73 3.01
CA ILE A 75 0.25 -6.67 4.46
C ILE A 75 -1.06 -7.39 4.85
N PRO A 76 -2.22 -7.18 4.19
CA PRO A 76 -3.45 -7.90 4.49
C PRO A 76 -3.36 -9.42 4.28
N MET A 77 -2.42 -9.89 3.47
CA MET A 77 -2.22 -11.32 3.23
C MET A 77 -1.53 -12.01 4.42
N VAL A 78 -0.65 -11.28 5.12
CA VAL A 78 0.12 -11.80 6.26
C VAL A 78 -0.54 -11.47 7.59
N GLN A 79 -1.24 -10.34 7.67
CA GLN A 79 -1.88 -9.83 8.88
C GLN A 79 -3.38 -9.56 8.63
N PRO A 80 -4.25 -10.59 8.65
CA PRO A 80 -5.67 -10.43 8.38
C PRO A 80 -6.43 -9.66 9.47
N ASN A 81 -5.82 -9.44 10.64
CA ASN A 81 -6.42 -8.69 11.72
C ASN A 81 -6.39 -7.18 11.46
N ILE A 82 -7.56 -6.60 11.19
CA ILE A 82 -7.81 -5.19 10.85
C ILE A 82 -7.08 -4.20 11.78
N LYS A 83 -7.11 -4.42 13.11
CA LYS A 83 -6.47 -3.51 14.06
C LYS A 83 -4.95 -3.53 13.95
N LYS A 84 -4.37 -4.71 13.68
CA LYS A 84 -2.92 -4.86 13.50
C LYS A 84 -2.49 -4.40 12.10
N LEU A 85 -3.36 -4.56 11.10
CA LEU A 85 -3.12 -4.12 9.73
C LEU A 85 -2.91 -2.61 9.63
N ASN A 86 -3.80 -1.80 10.23
CA ASN A 86 -3.63 -0.34 10.22
C ASN A 86 -2.30 0.07 10.85
N LYS A 87 -1.90 -0.60 11.95
CA LYS A 87 -0.60 -0.35 12.58
C LYS A 87 0.57 -0.74 11.66
N SER A 88 0.49 -1.88 10.99
CA SER A 88 1.51 -2.31 10.01
C SER A 88 1.61 -1.36 8.82
N VAL A 89 0.47 -0.93 8.24
CA VAL A 89 0.42 0.05 7.15
C VAL A 89 1.08 1.36 7.58
N LEU A 90 0.75 1.87 8.78
CA LEU A 90 1.35 3.09 9.31
C LEU A 90 2.87 2.97 9.52
N ILE A 91 3.35 1.85 10.06
CA ILE A 91 4.79 1.64 10.29
C ILE A 91 5.56 1.59 8.95
N VAL A 92 5.05 0.85 7.97
CA VAL A 92 5.69 0.73 6.64
C VAL A 92 5.68 2.08 5.92
N THR A 93 4.57 2.80 5.97
CA THR A 93 4.45 4.14 5.39
C THR A 93 5.40 5.13 6.07
N ALA A 94 5.51 5.10 7.41
CA ALA A 94 6.41 5.96 8.16
C ALA A 94 7.89 5.68 7.82
N GLY A 95 8.26 4.40 7.66
CA GLY A 95 9.59 4.01 7.22
C GLY A 95 9.91 4.53 5.81
N ALA A 96 8.98 4.36 4.87
CA ALA A 96 9.12 4.87 3.50
C ALA A 96 9.24 6.40 3.47
N LEU A 97 8.37 7.11 4.19
CA LEU A 97 8.43 8.58 4.31
C LEU A 97 9.74 9.07 4.91
N THR A 98 10.26 8.39 5.93
CA THR A 98 11.54 8.78 6.54
C THR A 98 12.68 8.67 5.52
N TYR A 99 12.69 7.60 4.72
CA TYR A 99 13.68 7.42 3.65
C TYR A 99 13.52 8.46 2.54
N GLU A 100 12.29 8.72 2.07
CA GLU A 100 12.03 9.73 1.03
C GLU A 100 12.42 11.14 1.48
N ILE A 101 12.14 11.50 2.74
CA ILE A 101 12.55 12.80 3.31
C ILE A 101 14.07 12.90 3.44
N GLU A 102 14.75 11.82 3.87
CA GLU A 102 16.21 11.79 3.97
C GLU A 102 16.87 11.96 2.60
N GLN A 103 16.35 11.28 1.58
CA GLN A 103 16.83 11.39 0.21
C GLN A 103 16.50 12.74 -0.43
N TYR A 104 15.33 13.32 -0.14
CA TYR A 104 14.98 14.69 -0.56
C TYR A 104 16.05 15.70 -0.09
N TRP A 105 16.52 15.56 1.15
CA TRP A 105 17.55 16.45 1.72
C TRP A 105 18.97 16.14 1.27
N THR A 106 19.30 14.86 1.03
CA THR A 106 20.70 14.42 0.83
C THR A 106 21.09 14.35 -0.64
N SER A 107 20.22 13.79 -1.49
CA SER A 107 20.52 13.51 -2.89
C SER A 107 19.57 14.19 -3.87
N MET A 108 18.45 14.76 -3.38
CA MET A 108 17.36 15.34 -4.17
C MET A 108 16.81 14.34 -5.22
N PHE A 109 16.96 13.04 -4.94
CA PHE A 109 16.51 11.98 -5.85
C PHE A 109 14.99 11.80 -5.84
N PHE A 110 14.34 12.18 -4.73
CA PHE A 110 12.89 12.19 -4.56
C PHE A 110 12.42 13.62 -4.34
N ASP A 111 11.25 13.95 -4.88
CA ASP A 111 10.63 15.27 -4.82
C ASP A 111 9.44 15.31 -3.85
N LEU A 112 8.90 16.50 -3.59
CA LEU A 112 7.70 16.68 -2.76
C LEU A 112 6.49 15.90 -3.32
N SER A 113 6.44 15.68 -4.64
CA SER A 113 5.41 14.88 -5.30
C SER A 113 5.49 13.39 -4.92
N ASP A 114 6.69 12.86 -4.67
CA ASP A 114 6.89 11.48 -4.19
C ASP A 114 6.34 11.29 -2.78
N ILE A 115 6.60 12.25 -1.89
CA ILE A 115 6.09 12.27 -0.52
C ILE A 115 4.54 12.31 -0.50
N ILE A 116 3.94 13.09 -1.40
CA ILE A 116 2.48 13.15 -1.53
C ILE A 116 1.95 11.81 -2.08
N ALA A 117 2.63 11.23 -3.07
CA ALA A 117 2.32 9.93 -3.64
C ALA A 117 2.33 8.82 -2.57
N THR A 118 3.32 8.78 -1.69
CA THR A 118 3.37 7.76 -0.62
C THR A 118 2.27 7.92 0.41
N ILE A 119 1.93 9.16 0.80
CA ILE A 119 0.78 9.42 1.68
C ILE A 119 -0.52 8.97 0.99
N LEU A 120 -0.69 9.27 -0.30
CA LEU A 120 -1.88 8.90 -1.07
C LEU A 120 -2.04 7.37 -1.15
N ALA A 121 -0.94 6.64 -1.39
CA ALA A 121 -0.94 5.18 -1.43
C ALA A 121 -1.40 4.57 -0.10
N ALA A 122 -0.90 5.10 1.02
CA ALA A 122 -1.28 4.65 2.35
C ALA A 122 -2.77 4.92 2.65
N LEU A 123 -3.26 6.11 2.34
CA LEU A 123 -4.67 6.48 2.52
C LEU A 123 -5.59 5.62 1.66
N LEU A 124 -5.23 5.42 0.39
CA LEU A 124 -6.00 4.61 -0.54
C LEU A 124 -6.06 3.15 -0.08
N MET A 125 -4.97 2.63 0.49
CA MET A 125 -4.97 1.29 1.07
C MET A 125 -5.87 1.17 2.30
N ILE A 126 -5.80 2.12 3.23
CA ILE A 126 -6.69 2.15 4.41
C ILE A 126 -8.16 2.25 3.96
N PHE A 127 -8.43 3.06 2.93
CA PHE A 127 -9.78 3.23 2.37
C PHE A 127 -10.30 1.96 1.70
N LEU A 128 -9.51 1.32 0.83
CA LEU A 128 -9.85 0.03 0.22
C LEU A 128 -10.11 -1.02 1.29
N HIS A 129 -9.25 -1.09 2.30
CA HIS A 129 -9.43 -2.03 3.41
C HIS A 129 -10.72 -1.76 4.19
N LYS A 130 -11.07 -0.49 4.45
CA LYS A 130 -12.32 -0.10 5.12
C LYS A 130 -13.57 -0.41 4.29
N ILE A 131 -13.52 -0.27 2.97
CA ILE A 131 -14.61 -0.64 2.07
C ILE A 131 -14.79 -2.16 2.01
N ILE A 132 -13.69 -2.91 1.95
CA ILE A 132 -13.70 -4.37 1.79
C ILE A 132 -14.02 -5.09 3.10
N ALA A 133 -13.67 -4.51 4.25
CA ALA A 133 -13.98 -5.06 5.58
C ALA A 133 -15.40 -4.75 6.08
N ARG A 134 -16.26 -4.16 5.23
CA ARG A 134 -17.64 -3.80 5.51
C ARG A 134 -18.59 -4.76 4.80
#